data_AF-A0A832MDH0-F1
#
_entry.id   AF-A0A832MDH0-F1
#
_cell.length_a   1.000
_cell.length_b   1.000
_cell.length_c   1.000
_cell.angle_alpha   90.00
_cell.angle_beta   90.00
_cell.angle_gamma   90.00
#
_symmetry.space_group_name_H-M   'P 1'
#
loop_
_entity.id
_entity.type
_entity.pdbx_description
1 polymer ?
#
loop_
_entity_poly.entity_id
_entity_poly.type
_entity_poly.pdbx_seq_one_letter_code
_entity_poly.pdbx_strand_id
1 'polypeptide(L)'
;MKKLLIGIVLAAVSLGIADASGAGANARIARSISAAWDMTGRIKGIHVLMSLRQEGNIYAGIYGGVNSAGKFSIIAHEDALTDELKVKSVGGFTLRLTNIPPRQGMDELVPGQAWFKGVGGKKAEKTATIEFPEFTNWRYEKDPKQNEVETHKLHADFKAVMKVGDKKSDFTGTATFAIPAKVQAFGFDARATLNADDMGGPIQGPLQLRIRTKSPASSDKPVAPSERLELDGMN
;
A
#
# COMPACT_ATOMS: atom_id res chain seq x y z
N MET A 1 -23.92 32.67 47.71
CA MET A 1 -22.62 32.10 47.26
C MET A 1 -22.66 31.91 45.76
N LYS A 2 -21.75 32.60 45.06
CA LYS A 2 -21.58 32.57 43.59
C LYS A 2 -20.91 31.26 43.17
N LYS A 3 -21.46 30.56 42.17
CA LYS A 3 -20.65 29.80 41.19
C LYS A 3 -21.29 29.94 39.80
N LEU A 4 -20.59 30.75 39.00
CA LEU A 4 -20.66 30.86 37.55
C LEU A 4 -20.53 29.46 36.92
N LEU A 5 -21.38 29.10 35.97
CA LEU A 5 -21.05 28.10 34.97
C LEU A 5 -21.32 28.69 33.59
N ILE A 6 -20.21 28.82 32.89
CA ILE A 6 -19.96 29.55 31.67
C ILE A 6 -20.71 28.86 30.53
N GLY A 7 -21.58 29.63 29.86
CA GLY A 7 -22.17 29.23 28.60
C GLY A 7 -21.10 29.09 27.53
N ILE A 8 -21.10 27.95 26.85
CA ILE A 8 -20.46 27.83 25.53
C ILE A 8 -21.61 27.82 24.53
N VAL A 9 -21.86 29.02 23.99
CA VAL A 9 -22.56 29.22 22.73
C VAL A 9 -21.66 28.60 21.67
N LEU A 10 -22.03 27.41 21.15
CA LEU A 10 -21.42 26.90 19.93
C LEU A 10 -21.98 27.74 18.78
N ALA A 11 -21.32 28.86 18.51
CA ALA A 11 -21.58 29.66 17.33
C ALA A 11 -21.31 28.78 16.11
N ALA A 12 -22.38 28.45 15.39
CA ALA A 12 -22.30 27.99 14.03
C ALA A 12 -21.59 29.08 13.21
N VAL A 13 -20.29 28.90 13.00
CA VAL A 13 -19.54 29.68 12.01
C VAL A 13 -19.96 29.12 10.65
N SER A 14 -21.03 29.71 10.11
CA SER A 14 -21.38 29.68 8.70
C SER A 14 -20.29 30.43 7.91
N LEU A 15 -19.17 29.74 7.66
CA LEU A 15 -18.24 30.12 6.60
C LEU A 15 -18.81 29.60 5.29
N GLY A 16 -19.70 30.39 4.71
CA GLY A 16 -19.93 30.37 3.27
C GLY A 16 -18.61 30.76 2.57
N ILE A 17 -17.97 29.76 1.97
CA ILE A 17 -17.00 29.93 0.89
C ILE A 17 -17.72 29.29 -0.30
N ALA A 18 -18.49 30.11 -1.02
CA ALA A 18 -18.08 30.65 -2.31
C ALA A 18 -17.92 29.54 -3.36
N ASP A 19 -18.91 29.50 -4.24
CA ASP A 19 -18.95 28.87 -5.54
C ASP A 19 -18.21 27.53 -5.71
N ALA A 20 -19.02 26.50 -5.91
CA ALA A 20 -18.67 25.36 -6.75
C ALA A 20 -18.47 25.81 -8.21
N SER A 21 -17.49 26.68 -8.46
CA SER A 21 -16.90 26.87 -9.79
C SER A 21 -16.13 25.60 -10.10
N GLY A 22 -16.77 24.69 -10.84
CA GLY A 22 -16.21 23.50 -11.47
C GLY A 22 -15.05 22.83 -10.73
N ALA A 23 -15.33 21.80 -9.92
CA ALA A 23 -14.30 20.98 -9.27
C ALA A 23 -13.12 20.75 -10.22
N GLY A 24 -11.96 21.34 -9.88
CA GLY A 24 -10.75 21.36 -10.69
C GLY A 24 -10.29 19.96 -11.07
N ALA A 25 -9.40 19.87 -12.05
CA ALA A 25 -8.86 18.59 -12.50
C ALA A 25 -8.27 17.77 -11.33
N ASN A 26 -7.64 18.42 -10.33
CA ASN A 26 -7.07 17.74 -9.18
C ASN A 26 -8.14 17.29 -8.17
N ALA A 27 -9.20 18.06 -7.91
CA ALA A 27 -10.32 17.61 -7.08
C ALA A 27 -10.96 16.30 -7.60
N ARG A 28 -11.04 16.11 -8.93
CA ARG A 28 -11.52 14.85 -9.53
C ARG A 28 -10.54 13.71 -9.28
N ILE A 29 -9.24 13.93 -9.53
CA ILE A 29 -8.19 12.92 -9.28
C ILE A 29 -8.15 12.53 -7.80
N ALA A 30 -8.20 13.52 -6.90
CA ALA A 30 -8.19 13.32 -5.46
C ALA A 30 -9.30 12.38 -4.98
N ARG A 31 -10.51 12.53 -5.54
CA ARG A 31 -11.63 11.62 -5.24
C ARG A 31 -11.39 10.20 -5.76
N SER A 32 -10.85 10.06 -6.97
CA SER A 32 -10.59 8.75 -7.57
C SER A 32 -9.54 7.93 -6.82
N ILE A 33 -8.54 8.58 -6.23
CA ILE A 33 -7.45 7.91 -5.51
C ILE A 33 -7.68 7.76 -4.00
N SER A 34 -8.61 8.53 -3.43
CA SER A 34 -8.93 8.43 -2.00
C SER A 34 -9.82 7.22 -1.72
N ALA A 35 -9.34 6.31 -0.88
CA ALA A 35 -10.08 5.11 -0.48
C ALA A 35 -9.44 4.44 0.75
N ALA A 36 -10.20 3.57 1.40
CA ALA A 36 -9.75 2.71 2.49
C ALA A 36 -9.84 1.23 2.09
N TRP A 37 -8.75 0.51 2.29
CA TRP A 37 -8.63 -0.91 2.01
C TRP A 37 -8.36 -1.69 3.28
N ASP A 38 -9.18 -2.72 3.51
CA ASP A 38 -8.88 -3.78 4.45
C ASP A 38 -8.06 -4.86 3.72
N MET A 39 -6.75 -4.86 3.97
CA MET A 39 -5.81 -5.75 3.31
C MET A 39 -5.94 -7.22 3.78
N THR A 40 -6.83 -7.52 4.73
CA THR A 40 -7.21 -8.91 5.08
C THR A 40 -8.20 -9.52 4.09
N GLY A 41 -8.84 -8.70 3.23
CA GLY A 41 -9.84 -9.15 2.27
C GLY A 41 -9.31 -10.19 1.27
N ARG A 42 -10.10 -11.23 0.98
CA ARG A 42 -9.72 -12.27 0.01
C ARG A 42 -9.70 -11.70 -1.42
N ILE A 43 -8.54 -11.75 -2.06
CA ILE A 43 -8.37 -11.41 -3.48
C ILE A 43 -8.49 -12.69 -4.32
N LYS A 44 -9.32 -12.67 -5.36
CA LYS A 44 -9.27 -13.69 -6.43
C LYS A 44 -8.24 -13.26 -7.48
N GLY A 45 -7.19 -14.05 -7.66
CA GLY A 45 -6.19 -13.83 -8.72
C GLY A 45 -4.93 -13.10 -8.25
N ILE A 46 -3.85 -13.88 -8.18
CA ILE A 46 -2.45 -13.54 -7.89
C ILE A 46 -2.21 -12.88 -6.51
N HIS A 47 -1.84 -13.76 -5.59
CA HIS A 47 -1.28 -13.51 -4.28
C HIS A 47 0.18 -13.03 -4.41
N VAL A 48 0.59 -12.05 -3.58
CA VAL A 48 1.90 -11.35 -3.49
C VAL A 48 3.04 -12.10 -4.19
N LEU A 49 3.69 -11.46 -5.17
CA LEU A 49 4.90 -11.96 -5.83
C LEU A 49 6.11 -11.17 -5.36
N MET A 50 7.05 -11.83 -4.70
CA MET A 50 8.35 -11.24 -4.36
C MET A 50 9.45 -11.90 -5.16
N SER A 51 10.36 -11.11 -5.74
CA SER A 51 11.57 -11.56 -6.40
C SER A 51 12.80 -11.10 -5.63
N LEU A 52 13.71 -12.01 -5.31
CA LEU A 52 15.01 -11.77 -4.66
C LEU A 52 16.13 -11.98 -5.67
N ARG A 53 17.07 -11.05 -5.74
CA ARG A 53 18.30 -11.20 -6.54
C ARG A 53 19.52 -10.77 -5.73
N GLN A 54 20.62 -11.48 -5.93
CA GLN A 54 21.94 -11.11 -5.41
C GLN A 54 22.82 -10.73 -6.61
N GLU A 55 23.69 -9.75 -6.44
CA GLU A 55 24.70 -9.44 -7.45
C GLU A 55 25.55 -10.69 -7.75
N GLY A 56 25.72 -11.02 -9.04
CA GLY A 56 26.45 -12.22 -9.48
C GLY A 56 25.62 -13.51 -9.60
N ASN A 57 24.37 -13.56 -9.11
CA ASN A 57 23.46 -14.71 -9.32
C ASN A 57 22.33 -14.34 -10.29
N ILE A 58 22.24 -15.04 -11.41
CA ILE A 58 21.28 -14.76 -12.48
C ILE A 58 19.85 -15.23 -12.18
N TYR A 59 19.67 -16.11 -11.17
CA TYR A 59 18.36 -16.68 -10.85
C TYR A 59 17.66 -15.87 -9.76
N ALA A 60 16.50 -15.30 -10.08
CA ALA A 60 15.68 -14.63 -9.09
C ALA A 60 14.92 -15.65 -8.24
N GLY A 61 15.01 -15.55 -6.92
CA GLY A 61 14.15 -16.31 -6.01
C GLY A 61 12.75 -15.72 -6.00
N ILE A 62 11.72 -16.54 -6.28
CA ILE A 62 10.33 -16.09 -6.35
C ILE A 62 9.56 -16.65 -5.15
N TYR A 63 8.80 -15.78 -4.48
CA TYR A 63 7.89 -16.15 -3.39
C TYR A 63 6.48 -15.70 -3.73
N GLY A 64 5.51 -16.58 -3.46
CA GLY A 64 4.08 -16.27 -3.53
C GLY A 64 3.54 -15.98 -2.14
N GLY A 65 2.51 -15.16 -1.94
CA GLY A 65 2.09 -14.85 -0.58
C GLY A 65 0.70 -14.25 -0.43
N VAL A 66 0.06 -14.49 0.71
CA VAL A 66 -1.27 -13.94 0.99
C VAL A 66 -1.14 -12.62 1.73
N ASN A 67 -1.99 -11.64 1.42
CA ASN A 67 -2.13 -10.46 2.27
C ASN A 67 -2.71 -10.93 3.62
N SER A 68 -2.06 -10.58 4.73
CA SER A 68 -2.36 -11.19 6.03
C SER A 68 -3.12 -10.27 6.97
N ALA A 69 -2.76 -8.99 7.02
CA ALA A 69 -3.33 -8.03 7.96
C ALA A 69 -3.03 -6.58 7.56
N GLY A 70 -3.92 -5.66 7.95
CA GLY A 70 -3.67 -4.22 7.87
C GLY A 70 -4.84 -3.43 7.30
N LYS A 71 -5.00 -2.21 7.79
CA LYS A 71 -5.89 -1.21 7.19
C LYS A 71 -5.01 -0.13 6.60
N PHE A 72 -5.23 0.15 5.33
CA PHE A 72 -4.47 1.14 4.59
C PHE A 72 -5.44 2.08 3.89
N SER A 73 -5.25 3.39 4.10
CA SER A 73 -6.06 4.41 3.48
C SER A 73 -5.17 5.41 2.78
N ILE A 74 -5.54 5.79 1.56
CA ILE A 74 -4.97 6.94 0.85
C ILE A 74 -5.97 8.08 0.97
N ILE A 75 -5.49 9.24 1.38
CA ILE A 75 -6.27 10.48 1.51
C ILE A 75 -5.61 11.52 0.61
N ALA A 76 -6.32 11.93 -0.42
CA ALA A 76 -5.88 12.96 -1.34
C ALA A 76 -6.83 14.16 -1.32
N HIS A 77 -6.25 15.35 -1.44
CA HIS A 77 -6.99 16.60 -1.57
C HIS A 77 -6.20 17.59 -2.42
N GLU A 78 -6.92 18.51 -3.05
CA GLU A 78 -6.34 19.66 -3.70
C GLU A 78 -6.05 20.72 -2.63
N ASP A 79 -4.83 21.26 -2.64
CA ASP A 79 -4.46 22.39 -1.79
C ASP A 79 -5.13 23.66 -2.33
N ALA A 80 -5.92 24.32 -1.49
CA ALA A 80 -6.71 25.48 -1.88
C ALA A 80 -5.88 26.74 -2.23
N LEU A 81 -4.60 26.78 -1.85
CA LEU A 81 -3.71 27.92 -2.09
C LEU A 81 -2.75 27.68 -3.25
N THR A 82 -2.32 26.43 -3.48
CA THR A 82 -1.32 26.09 -4.51
C THR A 82 -1.89 25.32 -5.70
N ASP A 83 -3.17 24.92 -5.65
CA ASP A 83 -3.80 23.99 -6.61
C ASP A 83 -3.00 22.67 -6.77
N GLU A 84 -2.16 22.32 -5.79
CA GLU A 84 -1.37 21.09 -5.83
C GLU A 84 -2.17 19.91 -5.27
N LEU A 85 -1.99 18.74 -5.88
CA LEU A 85 -2.53 17.51 -5.35
C LEU A 85 -1.68 17.03 -4.16
N LYS A 86 -2.21 17.15 -2.96
CA LYS A 86 -1.60 16.62 -1.73
C LYS A 86 -2.13 15.23 -1.44
N VAL A 87 -1.22 14.29 -1.22
CA VAL A 87 -1.52 12.88 -0.93
C VAL A 87 -0.85 12.48 0.38
N LYS A 88 -1.59 11.82 1.24
CA LYS A 88 -1.07 11.17 2.45
C LYS A 88 -1.69 9.80 2.61
N SER A 89 -1.07 8.96 3.43
CA SER A 89 -1.63 7.66 3.82
C SER A 89 -1.79 7.53 5.32
N VAL A 90 -2.73 6.69 5.73
CA VAL A 90 -2.92 6.30 7.13
C VAL A 90 -2.89 4.77 7.22
N GLY A 91 -2.16 4.26 8.21
CA GLY A 91 -1.99 2.84 8.42
C GLY A 91 -0.99 2.19 7.47
N GLY A 92 -1.02 0.87 7.44
CA GLY A 92 -0.01 0.03 6.81
C GLY A 92 -0.53 -1.40 6.67
N PHE A 93 0.27 -2.28 6.07
CA PHE A 93 -0.15 -3.65 5.83
C PHE A 93 1.00 -4.66 5.90
N THR A 94 0.63 -5.91 6.14
CA THR A 94 1.52 -7.05 6.29
C THR A 94 1.26 -8.09 5.20
N LEU A 95 2.32 -8.49 4.53
CA LEU A 95 2.32 -9.55 3.53
C LEU A 95 2.92 -10.82 4.13
N ARG A 96 2.23 -11.96 3.99
CA ARG A 96 2.75 -13.26 4.41
C ARG A 96 3.26 -14.01 3.20
N LEU A 97 4.54 -14.34 3.20
CA LEU A 97 5.22 -15.02 2.12
C LEU A 97 5.20 -16.53 2.33
N THR A 98 5.01 -17.23 1.23
CA THR A 98 5.06 -18.69 1.07
C THR A 98 5.98 -19.01 -0.10
N ASN A 99 6.56 -20.21 -0.08
CA ASN A 99 7.54 -20.60 -1.07
C ASN A 99 6.87 -21.18 -2.31
N ILE A 100 7.27 -20.69 -3.50
CA ILE A 100 6.92 -21.31 -4.79
C ILE A 100 8.23 -21.40 -5.60
N PRO A 101 8.90 -22.56 -5.65
CA PRO A 101 10.12 -22.69 -6.43
C PRO A 101 9.82 -22.50 -7.92
N PRO A 102 10.68 -21.78 -8.68
CA PRO A 102 10.44 -21.48 -10.09
C PRO A 102 10.56 -22.71 -11.00
N ARG A 103 11.29 -23.75 -10.57
CA ARG A 103 11.43 -25.06 -11.23
C ARG A 103 11.69 -26.16 -10.20
N GLN A 104 11.16 -27.36 -10.44
CA GLN A 104 11.40 -28.53 -9.59
C GLN A 104 12.91 -28.86 -9.53
N GLY A 105 13.46 -29.05 -8.33
CA GLY A 105 14.87 -29.39 -8.12
C GLY A 105 15.85 -28.21 -8.05
N MET A 106 15.39 -26.97 -8.25
CA MET A 106 16.24 -25.77 -8.10
C MET A 106 16.25 -25.19 -6.69
N ASP A 107 15.70 -25.92 -5.71
CA ASP A 107 15.51 -25.42 -4.35
C ASP A 107 16.82 -25.02 -3.67
N GLU A 108 17.97 -25.57 -4.03
CA GLU A 108 19.26 -25.23 -3.41
C GLU A 108 19.95 -24.01 -4.02
N LEU A 109 19.50 -23.58 -5.21
CA LEU A 109 20.12 -22.50 -5.99
C LEU A 109 19.37 -21.17 -5.89
N VAL A 110 18.19 -21.19 -5.27
CA VAL A 110 17.29 -20.03 -5.15
C VAL A 110 17.69 -19.15 -3.97
N PRO A 111 18.00 -17.86 -4.20
CA PRO A 111 18.22 -16.91 -3.12
C PRO A 111 16.99 -16.82 -2.20
N GLY A 112 17.20 -17.16 -0.92
CA GLY A 112 16.27 -17.07 0.19
C GLY A 112 15.67 -18.42 0.59
N GLN A 113 15.89 -19.51 -0.18
CA GLN A 113 15.23 -20.80 0.08
C GLN A 113 15.53 -21.37 1.46
N ALA A 114 16.76 -21.21 1.93
CA ALA A 114 17.17 -21.74 3.22
C ALA A 114 16.39 -21.14 4.41
N TRP A 115 15.86 -19.92 4.26
CA TRP A 115 14.93 -19.34 5.24
C TRP A 115 13.64 -20.15 5.41
N PHE A 116 13.31 -21.00 4.43
CA PHE A 116 12.12 -21.85 4.39
C PHE A 116 12.43 -23.35 4.50
N LYS A 117 13.69 -23.79 4.35
CA LYS A 117 14.08 -25.22 4.37
C LYS A 117 14.26 -25.84 5.77
N GLY A 118 14.21 -25.07 6.86
CA GLY A 118 14.33 -25.57 8.24
C GLY A 118 13.07 -26.24 8.84
N VAL A 119 12.20 -26.80 8.00
CA VAL A 119 10.80 -27.13 8.34
C VAL A 119 10.54 -28.64 8.19
N GLY A 120 11.46 -29.45 8.69
CA GLY A 120 11.25 -30.89 8.84
C GLY A 120 10.33 -31.17 10.02
N GLY A 121 9.03 -30.96 9.87
CA GLY A 121 8.05 -31.34 10.89
C GLY A 121 6.72 -30.62 10.75
N LYS A 122 5.64 -31.28 11.17
CA LYS A 122 4.22 -30.85 11.12
C LYS A 122 3.89 -29.50 11.81
N LYS A 123 4.88 -28.68 12.18
CA LYS A 123 4.73 -27.43 12.95
C LYS A 123 5.55 -26.22 12.46
N ALA A 124 6.33 -26.31 11.39
CA ALA A 124 7.27 -25.24 11.07
C ALA A 124 6.90 -24.40 9.83
N GLU A 125 5.66 -23.94 9.65
CA GLU A 125 5.43 -22.78 8.78
C GLU A 125 6.04 -21.50 9.42
N LYS A 126 7.38 -21.38 9.43
CA LYS A 126 8.05 -20.09 9.60
C LYS A 126 7.77 -19.30 8.33
N THR A 127 6.58 -18.71 8.25
CA THR A 127 6.23 -17.86 7.13
C THR A 127 6.96 -16.55 7.27
N ALA A 128 7.76 -16.22 6.26
CA ALA A 128 8.35 -14.90 6.20
C ALA A 128 7.22 -13.88 6.08
N THR A 129 7.32 -12.77 6.80
CA THR A 129 6.36 -11.68 6.70
C THR A 129 7.09 -10.40 6.33
N ILE A 130 6.42 -9.53 5.60
CA ILE A 130 6.89 -8.17 5.32
C ILE A 130 5.85 -7.21 5.84
N GLU A 131 6.26 -6.38 6.78
CA GLU A 131 5.43 -5.36 7.40
C GLU A 131 5.79 -4.00 6.80
N PHE A 132 4.80 -3.33 6.22
CA PHE A 132 4.86 -1.95 5.76
C PHE A 132 4.10 -1.07 6.74
N PRO A 133 4.75 -0.55 7.80
CA PRO A 133 4.09 0.28 8.80
C PRO A 133 3.58 1.62 8.26
N GLU A 134 4.31 2.24 7.33
CA GLU A 134 3.98 3.58 6.82
C GLU A 134 4.54 3.83 5.42
N PHE A 135 3.94 4.82 4.75
CA PHE A 135 4.36 5.36 3.45
C PHE A 135 4.43 6.89 3.51
N THR A 136 5.48 7.47 2.94
CA THR A 136 5.83 8.89 3.05
C THR A 136 6.22 9.47 1.69
N ASN A 137 6.42 10.79 1.60
CA ASN A 137 6.88 11.49 0.39
C ASN A 137 6.07 11.14 -0.86
N TRP A 138 4.75 11.17 -0.72
CA TRP A 138 3.83 10.82 -1.80
C TRP A 138 3.95 11.77 -2.99
N ARG A 139 4.04 11.23 -4.20
CA ARG A 139 4.16 11.96 -5.47
C ARG A 139 3.20 11.38 -6.50
N TYR A 140 2.40 12.23 -7.14
CA TYR A 140 1.54 11.84 -8.25
C TYR A 140 2.28 11.90 -9.58
N GLU A 141 2.29 10.80 -10.35
CA GLU A 141 2.81 10.79 -11.72
C GLU A 141 1.74 11.34 -12.66
N LYS A 142 1.91 12.60 -13.07
CA LYS A 142 1.07 13.21 -14.11
C LYS A 142 1.43 12.57 -15.46
N ASP A 143 0.50 11.82 -16.04
CA ASP A 143 0.60 11.39 -17.43
C ASP A 143 0.19 12.56 -18.35
N PRO A 144 1.07 13.00 -19.28
CA PRO A 144 0.76 14.11 -20.19
C PRO A 144 -0.41 13.84 -21.15
N LYS A 145 -0.92 12.60 -21.28
CA LYS A 145 -2.15 12.27 -22.03
C LYS A 145 -3.41 12.35 -21.16
N GLN A 146 -3.47 13.39 -20.33
CA GLN A 146 -4.24 13.52 -19.09
C GLN A 146 -5.77 13.42 -19.19
N ASN A 147 -6.35 13.40 -20.40
CA ASN A 147 -7.80 13.41 -20.57
C ASN A 147 -8.46 12.02 -20.45
N GLU A 148 -7.70 10.92 -20.53
CA GLU A 148 -8.25 9.55 -20.49
C GLU A 148 -7.37 8.57 -19.71
N VAL A 149 -6.77 9.00 -18.60
CA VAL A 149 -5.91 8.09 -17.82
C VAL A 149 -6.77 7.07 -17.08
N GLU A 150 -6.82 5.84 -17.59
CA GLU A 150 -7.55 4.73 -16.98
C GLU A 150 -6.98 4.32 -15.61
N THR A 151 -5.73 4.70 -15.31
CA THR A 151 -5.02 4.30 -14.08
C THR A 151 -4.12 5.42 -13.54
N HIS A 152 -4.44 5.92 -12.37
CA HIS A 152 -3.62 6.89 -11.63
C HIS A 152 -2.42 6.21 -10.99
N LYS A 153 -1.23 6.79 -11.10
CA LYS A 153 -0.02 6.27 -10.46
C LYS A 153 0.45 7.20 -9.35
N LEU A 154 0.64 6.63 -8.17
CA LEU A 154 1.21 7.30 -7.00
C LEU A 154 2.52 6.63 -6.63
N HIS A 155 3.54 7.43 -6.32
CA HIS A 155 4.81 6.96 -5.80
C HIS A 155 4.93 7.37 -4.35
N ALA A 156 5.49 6.49 -3.51
CA ALA A 156 5.77 6.78 -2.11
C ALA A 156 7.07 6.11 -1.69
N ASP A 157 7.75 6.72 -0.73
CA ASP A 157 8.88 6.12 -0.04
C ASP A 157 8.33 5.32 1.15
N PHE A 158 8.93 4.18 1.47
CA PHE A 158 8.47 3.34 2.58
C PHE A 158 9.63 2.90 3.48
N LYS A 159 9.28 2.59 4.72
CA LYS A 159 10.08 1.76 5.64
C LYS A 159 9.34 0.45 5.83
N ALA A 160 10.07 -0.65 5.86
CA ALA A 160 9.50 -1.98 6.03
C ALA A 160 10.41 -2.88 6.85
N VAL A 161 9.82 -3.94 7.40
CA VAL A 161 10.52 -4.95 8.17
C VAL A 161 10.20 -6.33 7.59
N MET A 162 11.23 -7.08 7.19
CA MET A 162 11.08 -8.49 6.86
C MET A 162 11.33 -9.31 8.11
N LYS A 163 10.45 -10.25 8.45
CA LYS A 163 10.61 -11.16 9.60
C LYS A 163 10.58 -12.61 9.14
N VAL A 164 11.52 -13.42 9.63
CA VAL A 164 11.59 -14.87 9.39
C VAL A 164 11.88 -15.56 10.73
N GLY A 165 10.84 -16.18 11.32
CA GLY A 165 10.94 -16.67 12.71
C GLY A 165 11.30 -15.52 13.65
N ASP A 166 12.36 -15.70 14.45
CA ASP A 166 12.83 -14.70 15.42
C ASP A 166 13.80 -13.65 14.83
N LYS A 167 14.11 -13.76 13.53
CA LYS A 167 15.00 -12.84 12.83
C LYS A 167 14.21 -11.76 12.11
N LYS A 168 14.80 -10.56 12.02
CA LYS A 168 14.23 -9.43 11.31
C LYS A 168 15.31 -8.60 10.61
N SER A 169 14.95 -7.99 9.48
CA SER A 169 15.77 -7.02 8.76
C SER A 169 14.90 -5.84 8.35
N ASP A 170 15.34 -4.65 8.73
CA ASP A 170 14.69 -3.40 8.36
C ASP A 170 15.22 -2.95 7.00
N PHE A 171 14.34 -2.45 6.14
CA PHE A 171 14.73 -1.94 4.82
C PHE A 171 13.83 -0.80 4.37
N THR A 172 14.36 0.01 3.45
CA THR A 172 13.65 1.15 2.87
C THR A 172 13.65 1.04 1.36
N GLY A 173 12.65 1.64 0.72
CA GLY A 173 12.57 1.64 -0.73
C GLY A 173 11.49 2.57 -1.25
N THR A 174 11.18 2.40 -2.53
CA THR A 174 10.12 3.13 -3.21
C THR A 174 9.03 2.17 -3.68
N ALA A 175 7.79 2.61 -3.56
CA ALA A 175 6.61 1.89 -3.98
C ALA A 175 5.81 2.72 -4.98
N THR A 176 5.27 2.04 -5.99
CA THR A 176 4.29 2.59 -6.93
C THR A 176 2.95 1.91 -6.69
N PHE A 177 1.93 2.73 -6.50
CA PHE A 177 0.52 2.34 -6.42
C PHE A 177 -0.17 2.72 -7.74
N ALA A 178 -0.70 1.73 -8.44
CA ALA A 178 -1.47 1.91 -9.66
C ALA A 178 -2.96 1.73 -9.35
N ILE A 179 -3.72 2.83 -9.36
CA ILE A 179 -5.15 2.88 -8.97
C ILE A 179 -5.98 3.09 -10.24
N PRO A 180 -6.70 2.06 -10.74
CA PRO A 180 -7.60 2.23 -11.88
C PRO A 180 -8.73 3.20 -11.53
N ALA A 181 -9.01 4.19 -12.38
CA ALA A 181 -10.00 5.23 -12.09
C ALA A 181 -11.43 4.69 -11.88
N LYS A 182 -11.74 3.52 -12.47
CA LYS A 182 -13.07 2.89 -12.41
C LYS A 182 -13.17 1.75 -11.38
N VAL A 183 -12.06 1.32 -10.79
CA VAL A 183 -12.03 0.17 -9.88
C VAL A 183 -11.36 0.58 -8.59
N GLN A 184 -12.04 0.38 -7.46
CA GLN A 184 -11.47 0.71 -6.16
C GLN A 184 -10.54 -0.37 -5.62
N ALA A 185 -9.53 -0.69 -6.41
CA ALA A 185 -8.41 -1.54 -6.01
C ALA A 185 -7.11 -0.88 -6.50
N PHE A 186 -5.97 -1.31 -5.98
CA PHE A 186 -4.68 -0.87 -6.46
C PHE A 186 -3.76 -2.04 -6.78
N GLY A 187 -2.91 -1.86 -7.77
CA GLY A 187 -1.68 -2.62 -7.93
C GLY A 187 -0.56 -1.97 -7.13
N PHE A 188 0.28 -2.77 -6.49
CA PHE A 188 1.45 -2.35 -5.73
C PHE A 188 2.70 -2.97 -6.35
N ASP A 189 3.72 -2.17 -6.67
CA ASP A 189 5.07 -2.62 -7.03
C ASP A 189 6.06 -1.85 -6.16
N ALA A 190 6.91 -2.55 -5.42
CA ALA A 190 7.92 -1.96 -4.55
C ALA A 190 9.29 -2.54 -4.85
N ARG A 191 10.33 -1.69 -4.74
CA ARG A 191 11.72 -2.08 -4.89
C ARG A 191 12.55 -1.58 -3.72
N ALA A 192 13.41 -2.44 -3.22
CA ALA A 192 14.30 -2.12 -2.12
C ALA A 192 15.54 -3.00 -2.13
N THR A 193 16.48 -2.71 -1.23
CA THR A 193 17.57 -3.60 -0.90
C THR A 193 17.46 -3.96 0.58
N LEU A 194 17.48 -5.25 0.90
CA LEU A 194 17.55 -5.74 2.28
C LEU A 194 18.95 -6.22 2.61
N ASN A 195 19.30 -6.22 3.88
CA ASN A 195 20.51 -6.85 4.36
C ASN A 195 20.25 -8.31 4.77
N ALA A 196 20.74 -9.27 3.99
CA ALA A 196 20.48 -10.69 4.24
C ALA A 196 21.15 -11.20 5.53
N ASP A 197 22.22 -10.55 5.98
CA ASP A 197 23.00 -10.95 7.15
C ASP A 197 22.15 -10.97 8.43
N ASP A 198 21.25 -9.99 8.56
CA ASP A 198 20.35 -9.84 9.72
C ASP A 198 19.30 -10.97 9.81
N MET A 199 19.05 -11.63 8.68
CA MET A 199 18.06 -12.69 8.54
C MET A 199 18.62 -14.08 8.90
N GLY A 200 19.92 -14.20 9.20
CA GLY A 200 20.55 -15.44 9.68
C GLY A 200 20.45 -16.62 8.70
N GLY A 201 20.33 -16.34 7.40
CA GLY A 201 20.36 -17.36 6.35
C GLY A 201 21.77 -17.61 5.81
N PRO A 202 21.92 -18.58 4.89
CA PRO A 202 23.20 -18.85 4.22
C PRO A 202 23.55 -17.77 3.17
N ILE A 203 22.70 -16.77 3.00
CA ILE A 203 22.91 -15.70 2.05
C ILE A 203 23.45 -14.51 2.81
N GLN A 204 24.57 -14.02 2.34
CA GLN A 204 25.23 -12.86 2.92
C GLN A 204 25.20 -11.67 1.97
N GLY A 205 25.15 -10.48 2.55
CA GLY A 205 25.19 -9.22 1.83
C GLY A 205 23.84 -8.71 1.30
N PRO A 206 23.87 -7.69 0.42
CA PRO A 206 22.67 -6.98 -0.02
C PRO A 206 21.83 -7.84 -0.98
N LEU A 207 20.53 -7.89 -0.72
CA LEU A 207 19.55 -8.52 -1.60
C LEU A 207 18.59 -7.51 -2.19
N GLN A 208 18.49 -7.52 -3.51
CA GLN A 208 17.53 -6.71 -4.23
C GLN A 208 16.16 -7.37 -4.16
N LEU A 209 15.22 -6.64 -3.60
CA LEU A 209 13.81 -6.98 -3.47
C LEU A 209 13.01 -6.33 -4.58
N ARG A 210 12.13 -7.12 -5.21
CA ARG A 210 10.98 -6.59 -5.94
C ARG A 210 9.71 -7.25 -5.46
N ILE A 211 8.78 -6.48 -4.94
CA ILE A 211 7.52 -6.97 -4.36
C ILE A 211 6.38 -6.46 -5.22
N ARG A 212 5.46 -7.35 -5.61
CA ARG A 212 4.25 -7.00 -6.34
C ARG A 212 3.04 -7.61 -5.66
N THR A 213 2.01 -6.82 -5.42
CA THR A 213 0.73 -7.34 -4.94
C THR A 213 -0.43 -6.53 -5.51
N LYS A 214 -1.65 -6.97 -5.25
CA LYS A 214 -2.86 -6.20 -5.48
C LYS A 214 -3.58 -6.01 -4.15
N SER A 215 -4.37 -4.94 -4.05
CA SER A 215 -5.32 -4.76 -2.96
C SER A 215 -6.60 -5.55 -3.24
N PRO A 216 -7.38 -5.89 -2.19
CA PRO A 216 -8.80 -6.20 -2.38
C PRO A 216 -9.55 -4.95 -2.82
N ALA A 217 -10.83 -5.11 -3.15
CA ALA A 217 -11.72 -3.98 -3.36
C ALA A 217 -11.85 -3.16 -2.05
N SER A 218 -11.88 -1.83 -2.17
CA SER A 218 -12.10 -0.89 -1.08
C SER A 218 -13.41 -1.18 -0.34
N SER A 219 -13.45 -0.89 0.95
CA SER A 219 -14.70 -0.87 1.73
C SER A 219 -15.51 0.40 1.51
N ASP A 220 -14.84 1.49 1.14
CA ASP A 220 -15.47 2.77 0.84
C ASP A 220 -15.93 2.75 -0.61
N LYS A 221 -17.22 2.50 -0.88
CA LYS A 221 -17.78 2.69 -2.24
C LYS A 221 -17.65 4.17 -2.62
N PRO A 222 -17.34 4.50 -3.88
CA PRO A 222 -17.41 5.89 -4.29
C PRO A 222 -18.89 6.25 -4.28
N VAL A 223 -19.28 7.32 -3.60
CA VAL A 223 -20.65 7.82 -3.67
C VAL A 223 -20.92 8.13 -5.14
N ALA A 224 -21.92 7.45 -5.73
CA ALA A 224 -22.29 7.70 -7.11
C ALA A 224 -22.73 9.18 -7.23
N PRO A 225 -22.38 9.89 -8.32
CA PRO A 225 -22.77 11.29 -8.48
C PRO A 225 -24.28 11.55 -8.31
N SER A 226 -25.11 10.56 -8.63
CA SER A 226 -26.57 10.60 -8.50
C SER A 226 -27.08 10.54 -7.05
N GLU A 227 -26.36 9.89 -6.13
CA GLU A 227 -26.79 9.74 -4.73
C GLU A 227 -26.51 11.00 -3.89
N ARG A 228 -25.69 11.94 -4.40
CA ARG A 228 -25.40 13.20 -3.71
C ARG A 228 -26.55 14.21 -3.80
N LEU A 229 -27.37 14.14 -4.84
CA LEU A 229 -28.53 15.02 -5.03
C LEU A 229 -29.73 14.63 -4.16
N GLU A 230 -29.86 13.35 -3.77
CA GLU A 230 -30.95 12.90 -2.88
C GLU A 230 -30.68 13.24 -1.41
N LEU A 231 -29.40 13.29 -1.01
CA LEU A 231 -29.01 13.67 0.36
C LEU A 231 -29.10 15.18 0.62
N ASP A 232 -28.94 16.02 -0.41
CA ASP A 232 -29.13 17.47 -0.31
C ASP A 232 -30.61 17.89 -0.48
N GLY A 233 -31.51 16.95 -0.84
CA GLY A 233 -32.95 17.17 -0.98
C GLY A 233 -33.79 16.74 0.22
N MET A 234 -33.17 16.26 1.30
CA MET A 234 -33.87 15.74 2.50
C MET A 234 -33.45 16.41 3.84
N ASN A 235 -32.92 17.64 3.80
CA ASN A 235 -32.81 18.51 4.99
C ASN A 235 -33.58 19.81 4.79
#